data_AF-A0A6M0INE1-F1
#
_entry.id   AF-A0A6M0INE1-F1
#
_cell.length_a   1.000
_cell.length_b   1.000
_cell.length_c   1.000
_cell.angle_alpha   90.00
_cell.angle_beta   90.00
_cell.angle_gamma   90.00
#
_symmetry.space_group_name_H-M   'P 1'
#
loop_
_entity.id
_entity.type
_entity.pdbx_description
1 polymer ?
#
loop_
_entity_poly.entity_id
_entity_poly.type
_entity_poly.pdbx_seq_one_letter_code
_entity_poly.pdbx_strand_id
1 'polypeptide(L)'
;MAKDKVYSSATLAREEPVKKAPVVTTPAPKPAPLRSSISEPIRRDTAAALPFGRQNYVLMLAGIATILAGFFIMSLDKEEFGFGFLGLTLGPIVVMSGFVLEIFAILARPKA
;
A
#
# COMPACT_ATOMS: atom_id res chain seq x y z
N MET A 1 4.26 -43.88 40.27
CA MET A 1 4.91 -43.68 38.95
C MET A 1 5.37 -45.02 38.40
N ALA A 2 4.71 -45.54 37.36
CA ALA A 2 5.12 -46.61 36.43
C ALA A 2 3.87 -46.92 35.56
N LYS A 3 3.69 -46.29 34.40
CA LYS A 3 4.29 -46.55 33.08
C LYS A 3 3.66 -47.70 32.28
N ASP A 4 3.06 -47.30 31.16
CA ASP A 4 3.12 -47.91 29.82
C ASP A 4 2.50 -49.31 29.57
N LYS A 5 1.37 -49.36 28.84
CA LYS A 5 1.28 -49.79 27.40
C LYS A 5 -0.18 -49.76 26.89
N VAL A 6 -0.55 -49.03 25.83
CA VAL A 6 -0.39 -49.24 24.36
C VAL A 6 -1.20 -50.43 23.78
N TYR A 7 -1.81 -50.18 22.60
CA TYR A 7 -2.64 -51.06 21.71
C TYR A 7 -4.10 -51.24 22.17
N SER A 8 -5.15 -50.76 21.48
CA SER A 8 -5.45 -50.58 20.03
C SER A 8 -5.84 -51.86 19.29
N SER A 9 -7.16 -52.01 19.09
CA SER A 9 -7.85 -52.59 17.93
C SER A 9 -7.50 -54.01 17.42
N ALA A 10 -8.45 -54.94 17.60
CA ALA A 10 -8.79 -55.97 16.62
C ALA A 10 -10.31 -56.29 16.75
N THR A 11 -11.16 -55.78 15.86
CA THR A 11 -11.62 -56.44 14.62
C THR A 11 -12.55 -57.65 14.85
N LEU A 12 -13.86 -57.40 14.82
CA LEU A 12 -14.89 -58.41 14.52
C LEU A 12 -15.91 -57.82 13.54
N ALA A 13 -15.83 -58.24 12.27
CA ALA A 13 -16.76 -57.86 11.21
C ALA A 13 -16.98 -59.04 10.26
N ARG A 14 -18.03 -59.84 10.49
CA ARG A 14 -18.50 -60.97 9.64
C ARG A 14 -19.83 -61.54 10.22
N GLU A 15 -20.99 -61.66 9.56
CA GLU A 15 -21.53 -61.20 8.25
C GLU A 15 -22.92 -60.51 8.46
N GLU A 16 -23.65 -60.23 7.38
CA GLU A 16 -25.09 -59.92 7.40
C GLU A 16 -25.97 -61.21 7.48
N PRO A 17 -27.32 -61.09 7.54
CA PRO A 17 -28.03 -61.09 6.25
C PRO A 17 -29.12 -60.02 6.09
N VAL A 18 -29.16 -59.46 4.88
CA VAL A 18 -30.15 -58.52 4.34
C VAL A 18 -31.62 -58.91 4.62
N LYS A 19 -32.43 -57.96 5.10
CA LYS A 19 -33.81 -57.79 4.60
C LYS A 19 -34.30 -56.34 4.62
N LYS A 20 -34.73 -55.87 3.44
CA LYS A 20 -35.52 -54.66 3.18
C LYS A 20 -36.79 -54.67 4.08
N ALA A 21 -37.47 -53.57 4.41
CA ALA A 21 -37.68 -52.31 3.68
C ALA A 21 -38.09 -51.16 4.65
N PRO A 22 -38.48 -49.93 4.23
CA PRO A 22 -37.76 -48.75 4.71
C PRO A 22 -38.64 -47.57 5.19
N VAL A 23 -37.96 -46.44 5.42
CA VAL A 23 -38.48 -45.05 5.52
C VAL A 23 -39.11 -44.64 6.85
N VAL A 24 -38.36 -43.75 7.51
CA VAL A 24 -38.71 -43.00 8.72
C VAL A 24 -39.78 -41.93 8.45
N THR A 25 -40.52 -41.61 9.50
CA THR A 25 -41.48 -40.52 9.68
C THR A 25 -41.10 -39.15 9.09
N THR A 26 -42.17 -38.43 8.70
CA THR A 26 -42.40 -36.97 8.52
C THR A 26 -41.57 -36.02 9.43
N PRO A 27 -41.45 -34.67 9.15
CA PRO A 27 -42.13 -33.84 8.14
C PRO A 27 -41.27 -32.79 7.38
N ALA A 28 -41.90 -32.00 6.51
CA ALA A 28 -41.37 -30.73 5.93
C ALA A 28 -41.79 -29.50 6.80
N PRO A 29 -41.47 -28.22 6.47
CA PRO A 29 -40.46 -27.68 5.53
C PRO A 29 -39.47 -26.67 6.21
N LYS A 30 -38.41 -26.24 5.51
CA LYS A 30 -37.66 -25.01 5.88
C LYS A 30 -37.21 -24.27 4.62
N PRO A 31 -37.50 -22.96 4.46
CA PRO A 31 -37.21 -22.24 3.23
C PRO A 31 -35.70 -22.08 3.01
N ALA A 32 -35.29 -22.18 1.75
CA ALA A 32 -33.90 -21.97 1.35
C ALA A 32 -33.46 -20.53 1.70
N PRO A 33 -32.22 -20.33 2.19
CA PRO A 33 -31.70 -18.98 2.39
C PRO A 33 -31.54 -18.32 1.01
N LEU A 34 -32.34 -17.30 0.74
CA LEU A 34 -32.12 -16.41 -0.39
C LEU A 34 -30.78 -15.72 -0.14
N ARG A 35 -29.71 -16.25 -0.74
CA ARG A 35 -28.35 -15.73 -0.59
C ARG A 35 -28.31 -14.41 -1.31
N SER A 36 -28.64 -13.34 -0.59
CA SER A 36 -28.62 -11.98 -1.08
C SER A 36 -27.27 -11.73 -1.74
N SER A 37 -27.31 -11.52 -3.06
CA SER A 37 -26.17 -11.02 -3.80
C SER A 37 -25.95 -9.58 -3.34
N ILE A 38 -25.20 -9.44 -2.24
CA ILE A 38 -24.55 -8.21 -1.87
C ILE A 38 -23.72 -7.86 -3.10
N SER A 39 -24.21 -6.91 -3.87
CA SER A 39 -23.48 -6.32 -4.99
C SER A 39 -22.20 -5.78 -4.41
N GLU A 40 -21.11 -6.50 -4.60
CA GLU A 40 -19.79 -6.16 -4.11
C GLU A 40 -19.49 -4.76 -4.67
N PRO A 41 -19.43 -3.72 -3.81
CA PRO A 41 -19.14 -2.39 -4.31
C PRO A 41 -17.76 -2.49 -4.92
N ILE A 42 -17.66 -2.27 -6.25
CA ILE A 42 -16.41 -2.42 -7.00
C ILE A 42 -15.33 -1.72 -6.20
N ARG A 43 -14.49 -2.52 -5.54
CA ARG A 43 -13.43 -2.07 -4.68
C ARG A 43 -12.42 -1.50 -5.64
N ARG A 44 -12.55 -0.21 -5.96
CA ARG A 44 -11.67 0.49 -6.90
C ARG A 44 -10.26 0.18 -6.44
N ASP A 45 -9.59 -0.67 -7.20
CA ASP A 45 -8.30 -1.20 -6.82
C ASP A 45 -7.41 -0.02 -6.48
N THR A 46 -6.80 -0.07 -5.30
CA THR A 46 -6.10 1.05 -4.68
C THR A 46 -5.12 1.64 -5.69
N ALA A 47 -5.55 2.70 -6.38
CA ALA A 47 -4.72 3.37 -7.38
C ALA A 47 -3.44 3.78 -6.65
N ALA A 48 -2.32 3.18 -7.08
CA ALA A 48 -1.13 3.00 -6.26
C ALA A 48 -0.87 4.24 -5.41
N ALA A 49 -1.05 4.10 -4.08
CA ALA A 49 -1.12 5.23 -3.18
C ALA A 49 0.21 6.00 -3.25
N LEU A 50 0.20 7.13 -3.96
CA LEU A 50 1.40 7.90 -4.19
C LEU A 50 1.95 8.37 -2.84
N PRO A 51 3.28 8.33 -2.62
CA PRO A 51 3.87 8.68 -1.34
C PRO A 51 3.57 10.11 -0.89
N PHE A 52 3.21 10.99 -1.83
CA PHE A 52 2.88 12.39 -1.59
C PHE A 52 1.58 12.82 -2.30
N GLY A 53 0.94 13.87 -1.80
CA GLY A 53 -0.23 14.47 -2.43
C GLY A 53 0.12 15.30 -3.67
N ARG A 54 -0.87 15.60 -4.52
CA ARG A 54 -0.66 16.42 -5.75
C ARG A 54 0.01 17.78 -5.46
N GLN A 55 -0.35 18.42 -4.34
CA GLN A 55 0.22 19.72 -3.94
C GLN A 55 1.73 19.60 -3.62
N ASN A 56 2.13 18.56 -2.91
CA ASN A 56 3.55 18.29 -2.62
C ASN A 56 4.38 18.11 -3.90
N TYR A 57 3.87 17.36 -4.88
CA TYR A 57 4.56 17.19 -6.17
C TYR A 57 4.75 18.52 -6.92
N VAL A 58 3.79 19.45 -6.83
CA VAL A 58 3.94 20.80 -7.39
C VAL A 58 5.01 21.60 -6.63
N LEU A 59 5.07 21.49 -5.30
CA LEU A 59 6.11 22.13 -4.50
C LEU A 59 7.52 21.56 -4.77
N MET A 60 7.67 20.24 -4.96
CA MET A 60 8.93 19.63 -5.40
C MET A 60 9.31 20.10 -6.82
N LEU A 61 8.36 20.18 -7.76
CA LEU A 61 8.70 20.68 -9.10
C LEU A 61 9.18 22.15 -9.05
N ALA A 62 8.60 22.96 -8.14
CA ALA A 62 9.05 24.33 -7.88
C ALA A 62 10.42 24.40 -7.17
N GLY A 63 10.71 23.49 -6.23
CA GLY A 63 12.01 23.38 -5.56
C GLY A 63 13.12 23.03 -6.56
N ILE A 64 12.95 21.97 -7.34
CA ILE A 64 13.84 21.60 -8.46
C ILE A 64 14.03 22.77 -9.43
N ALA A 65 12.97 23.45 -9.85
CA ALA A 65 13.07 24.61 -10.74
C ALA A 65 13.88 25.77 -10.12
N THR A 66 13.74 25.99 -8.80
CA THR A 66 14.51 27.00 -8.05
C THR A 66 16.00 26.63 -7.96
N ILE A 67 16.31 25.36 -7.70
CA ILE A 67 17.69 24.84 -7.69
C ILE A 67 18.33 25.03 -9.08
N LEU A 68 17.63 24.65 -10.15
CA LEU A 68 18.11 24.85 -11.52
C LEU A 68 18.29 26.33 -11.87
N ALA A 69 17.39 27.21 -11.42
CA ALA A 69 17.55 28.66 -11.57
C ALA A 69 18.79 29.19 -10.84
N GLY A 70 19.11 28.67 -9.65
CA GLY A 70 20.32 29.01 -8.91
C GLY A 70 21.60 28.63 -9.65
N PHE A 71 21.68 27.41 -10.20
CA PHE A 71 22.80 27.00 -11.06
C PHE A 71 22.86 27.78 -12.38
N PHE A 72 21.71 28.13 -12.97
CA PHE A 72 21.65 28.97 -14.16
C PHE A 72 22.18 30.39 -13.89
N ILE A 73 21.87 30.98 -12.73
CA ILE A 73 22.43 32.27 -12.29
C ILE A 73 23.95 32.21 -12.17
N MET A 74 24.52 31.12 -11.61
CA MET A 74 25.98 30.93 -11.60
C MET A 74 26.55 30.87 -13.02
N SER A 75 25.87 30.18 -13.94
CA SER A 75 26.29 30.04 -15.34
C SER A 75 26.17 31.32 -16.18
N LEU A 76 25.47 32.35 -15.68
CA LEU A 76 25.38 33.67 -16.30
C LEU A 76 26.45 34.66 -15.82
N ASP A 77 27.23 34.28 -14.80
CA ASP A 77 28.35 35.10 -14.33
C ASP A 77 29.43 35.20 -15.41
N LYS A 78 30.06 36.37 -15.51
CA LYS A 78 31.04 36.73 -16.55
C LYS A 78 32.47 36.79 -16.04
N GLU A 79 32.65 36.77 -14.73
CA GLU A 79 33.97 36.67 -14.10
C GLU A 79 34.58 35.28 -14.35
N GLU A 80 35.91 35.19 -14.44
CA GLU A 80 36.58 33.90 -14.59
C GLU A 80 36.17 32.93 -13.47
N PHE A 81 35.90 31.68 -13.85
CA PHE A 81 35.40 30.61 -12.98
C PHE A 81 34.09 30.91 -12.22
N GLY A 82 33.38 32.00 -12.55
CA GLY A 82 32.18 32.43 -11.82
C GLY A 82 32.49 33.00 -10.43
N PHE A 83 33.67 33.59 -10.22
CA PHE A 83 34.03 34.26 -8.95
C PHE A 83 33.31 35.61 -8.72
N GLY A 84 32.42 36.01 -9.62
CA GLY A 84 31.58 37.19 -9.46
C GLY A 84 30.50 37.01 -8.38
N PHE A 85 29.76 38.09 -8.14
CA PHE A 85 28.71 38.11 -7.12
C PHE A 85 27.60 37.09 -7.40
N LEU A 86 27.30 36.83 -8.68
CA LEU A 86 26.22 35.93 -9.10
C LEU A 86 26.61 34.46 -8.84
N GLY A 87 27.84 34.07 -9.16
CA GLY A 87 28.35 32.72 -8.93
C GLY A 87 28.74 32.45 -7.47
N LEU A 88 29.40 33.39 -6.80
CA LEU A 88 29.93 33.17 -5.44
C LEU A 88 28.88 33.36 -4.33
N THR A 89 27.85 34.19 -4.53
CA THR A 89 26.88 34.51 -3.47
C THR A 89 25.43 34.26 -3.86
N LEU A 90 24.93 34.84 -4.95
CA LEU A 90 23.50 34.78 -5.28
C LEU A 90 23.07 33.36 -5.68
N GLY A 91 23.84 32.72 -6.56
CA GLY A 91 23.62 31.33 -6.99
C GLY A 91 23.54 30.36 -5.82
N PRO A 92 24.54 30.29 -4.92
CA PRO A 92 24.50 29.42 -3.75
C PRO A 92 23.31 29.70 -2.83
N ILE A 93 22.95 30.97 -2.61
CA ILE A 93 21.78 31.34 -1.80
C ILE A 93 20.48 30.85 -2.44
N VAL A 94 20.32 30.97 -3.77
CA VAL A 94 19.14 30.49 -4.50
C VAL A 94 19.08 28.95 -4.55
N VAL A 95 20.22 28.27 -4.72
CA VAL A 95 20.30 26.81 -4.62
C VAL A 95 19.89 26.35 -3.22
N MET A 96 20.37 27.01 -2.17
CA MET A 96 20.02 26.68 -0.79
C MET A 96 18.55 26.93 -0.46
N SER A 97 17.94 28.02 -0.95
CA SER A 97 16.49 28.23 -0.78
C SER A 97 15.67 27.18 -1.53
N GLY A 98 16.12 26.74 -2.70
CA GLY A 98 15.54 25.60 -3.44
C GLY A 98 15.58 24.28 -2.64
N PHE A 99 16.70 23.97 -1.98
CA PHE A 99 16.79 22.80 -1.09
C PHE A 99 15.88 22.92 0.15
N VAL A 100 15.71 24.12 0.71
CA VAL A 100 14.74 24.35 1.81
C VAL A 100 13.31 24.12 1.32
N LEU A 101 12.97 24.51 0.09
CA LEU A 101 11.68 24.23 -0.53
C LEU A 101 11.45 22.72 -0.74
N GLU A 102 12.47 21.95 -1.15
CA GLU A 102 12.38 20.47 -1.23
C GLU A 102 12.10 19.83 0.13
N ILE A 103 12.87 20.21 1.15
CA ILE A 103 12.69 19.71 2.52
C ILE A 103 11.27 20.05 3.02
N PHE A 104 10.79 21.27 2.76
CA PHE A 104 9.43 21.66 3.09
C PHE A 104 8.38 20.86 2.29
N ALA A 105 8.59 20.64 0.99
CA ALA A 105 7.67 19.89 0.12
C ALA A 105 7.51 18.42 0.55
N ILE A 106 8.60 17.79 1.02
CA ILE A 106 8.61 16.42 1.54
C ILE A 106 7.96 16.34 2.93
N LEU A 107 8.22 17.31 3.81
CA LEU A 107 7.68 17.34 5.18
C LEU A 107 6.24 17.85 5.26
N ALA A 108 5.77 18.62 4.27
CA ALA A 108 4.42 19.14 4.21
C ALA A 108 3.41 17.97 4.24
N ARG A 109 2.57 17.93 5.28
CA ARG A 109 1.49 16.93 5.33
C ARG A 109 0.54 17.18 4.16
N PRO A 110 0.22 16.17 3.33
CA PRO A 110 -0.79 16.35 2.29
C PRO A 110 -2.10 16.72 2.96
N LYS A 111 -2.65 17.89 2.60
CA LYS A 111 -3.97 18.30 3.07
C LYS A 111 -4.99 17.48 2.29
N ALA A 112 -5.51 16.44 2.95
CA ALA A 112 -6.54 15.55 2.45
C ALA A 112 -7.87 16.28 2.24
#